data_AF-A0A6P8JSE3-F1
#
_entry.id   AF-A0A6P8JSE3-F1
#
_cell.length_a   1.000
_cell.length_b   1.000
_cell.length_c   1.000
_cell.angle_alpha   90.00
_cell.angle_beta   90.00
_cell.angle_gamma   90.00
#
_symmetry.space_group_name_H-M   'P 1'
#
loop_
_entity.id
_entity.type
_entity.pdbx_description
1 polymer ?
#
loop_
_entity_poly.entity_id
_entity_poly.type
_entity_poly.pdbx_seq_one_letter_code
_entity_poly.pdbx_strand_id
1 'polypeptide(L)'
;MRALQYLLLLLVISVGLAAAVPRQRRQIDLTVSAEHDDNDEETELALEAIAGLWSSADSRTKIDGSASLVHRTHGTQSGSEQDFRMGVRITFDK
;
A
#
# COMPACT_ATOMS: atom_id res chain seq x y z
N MET A 1 -34.54 38.39 -3.31
CA MET A 1 -33.40 38.22 -4.25
C MET A 1 -32.04 38.20 -3.55
N ARG A 2 -31.69 39.19 -2.71
CA ARG A 2 -30.38 39.28 -2.02
C ARG A 2 -30.07 38.09 -1.09
N ALA A 3 -31.05 37.63 -0.30
CA ALA A 3 -30.89 36.49 0.60
C ALA A 3 -30.55 35.19 -0.14
N LEU A 4 -31.17 34.96 -1.29
CA LEU A 4 -30.86 33.80 -2.15
C LEU A 4 -29.43 33.87 -2.69
N GLN A 5 -28.95 35.06 -3.07
CA GLN A 5 -27.55 35.26 -3.49
C GLN A 5 -26.55 34.94 -2.38
N TYR A 6 -26.82 35.35 -1.14
CA TYR A 6 -25.92 35.02 -0.02
C TYR A 6 -25.91 33.51 0.28
N LEU A 7 -27.06 32.85 0.17
CA LEU A 7 -27.17 31.41 0.37
C LEU A 7 -26.41 30.63 -0.71
N LEU A 8 -26.51 31.08 -1.97
CA LEU A 8 -25.75 30.52 -3.08
C LEU A 8 -24.24 30.77 -2.92
N LEU A 9 -23.82 31.94 -2.44
CA LEU A 9 -22.42 32.23 -2.14
C LEU A 9 -21.87 31.29 -1.05
N LEU A 10 -22.61 31.11 0.05
CA LEU A 10 -22.24 30.17 1.10
C LEU A 10 -22.13 28.74 0.60
N LEU A 11 -23.05 28.32 -0.29
CA LEU A 11 -23.02 27.01 -0.92
C LEU A 11 -21.76 26.82 -1.80
N VAL A 12 -21.40 27.82 -2.60
CA VAL A 12 -20.20 27.74 -3.45
C VAL A 12 -18.92 27.69 -2.60
N ILE A 13 -18.86 28.48 -1.52
CA ILE A 13 -17.72 28.50 -0.60
C ILE A 13 -17.59 27.15 0.12
N SER A 14 -18.69 26.58 0.61
CA SER A 14 -18.67 25.29 1.32
C SER A 14 -18.28 24.13 0.41
N VAL A 15 -18.78 24.11 -0.84
CA VAL A 15 -18.39 23.10 -1.84
C VAL A 15 -16.91 23.24 -2.22
N GLY A 16 -16.41 24.46 -2.40
CA GLY A 16 -15.00 24.71 -2.68
C GLY A 16 -14.07 24.23 -1.56
N LEU A 17 -14.47 24.44 -0.31
CA LEU A 17 -13.70 24.01 0.86
C LEU A 17 -13.69 22.48 1.01
N ALA A 18 -14.83 21.82 0.77
CA ALA A 18 -14.92 20.37 0.79
C ALA A 18 -14.13 19.71 -0.36
N ALA A 19 -14.04 20.37 -1.52
CA ALA A 19 -13.27 19.88 -2.66
C ALA A 19 -11.75 20.04 -2.49
N ALA A 20 -11.30 20.92 -1.58
CA ALA A 20 -9.89 21.15 -1.30
C ALA A 20 -9.24 20.08 -0.41
N VAL A 21 -10.00 19.06 0.02
CA VAL A 21 -9.44 17.93 0.77
C VAL A 21 -8.46 17.17 -0.14
N PRO A 22 -7.15 17.12 0.19
CA PRO A 22 -6.19 16.44 -0.65
C PRO A 22 -6.55 14.95 -0.73
N ARG A 23 -6.77 14.46 -1.95
CA ARG A 23 -6.87 13.02 -2.19
C ARG A 23 -5.51 12.40 -1.84
N GLN A 24 -5.44 11.65 -0.74
CA GLN A 24 -4.28 10.82 -0.45
C GLN A 24 -4.19 9.73 -1.53
N ARG A 25 -3.27 9.93 -2.49
CA ARG A 25 -2.89 8.89 -3.44
C ARG A 25 -2.09 7.84 -2.67
N ARG A 26 -2.72 6.67 -2.42
CA ARG A 26 -2.02 5.53 -1.84
C ARG A 26 -1.28 4.79 -2.95
N GLN A 27 0.03 4.67 -2.81
CA GLN A 27 0.85 3.83 -3.67
C GLN A 27 0.97 2.46 -3.03
N ILE A 28 0.79 1.43 -3.85
CA ILE A 28 1.00 0.03 -3.49
C ILE A 28 2.09 -0.45 -4.44
N ASP A 29 3.24 -0.81 -3.88
CA ASP A 29 4.33 -1.41 -4.63
C ASP A 29 4.19 -2.92 -4.49
N LEU A 30 4.09 -3.59 -5.64
CA LEU A 30 3.94 -5.04 -5.73
C LEU A 30 5.10 -5.61 -6.55
N THR A 31 5.87 -6.48 -5.94
CA THR A 31 6.99 -7.19 -6.57
C THR A 31 6.66 -8.66 -6.61
N VAL A 32 6.79 -9.25 -7.80
CA VAL A 32 6.65 -10.70 -8.01
C VAL A 32 7.92 -11.20 -8.67
N SER A 33 8.56 -12.20 -8.08
CA SER A 33 9.71 -12.88 -8.65
C SER A 33 9.49 -14.38 -8.66
N ALA A 34 10.04 -15.02 -9.68
CA ALA A 34 10.07 -16.46 -9.82
C ALA A 34 11.51 -16.84 -10.18
N GLU A 35 12.10 -17.75 -9.41
CA GLU A 35 13.43 -18.30 -9.63
C GLU A 35 13.31 -19.81 -9.79
N HIS A 36 14.04 -20.39 -10.75
CA HIS A 36 14.05 -21.83 -10.99
C HIS A 36 15.51 -22.32 -10.99
N ASP A 37 15.84 -23.26 -10.12
CA ASP A 37 17.15 -23.90 -10.10
C ASP A 37 17.10 -25.25 -10.83
N ASP A 38 17.76 -25.29 -11.99
CA ASP A 38 17.86 -26.49 -12.83
C ASP A 38 18.67 -27.62 -12.18
N ASN A 39 19.50 -27.35 -11.16
CA ASN A 39 20.33 -28.38 -10.50
C ASN A 39 19.56 -29.17 -9.45
N ASP A 40 18.67 -28.49 -8.72
CA ASP A 40 17.92 -29.05 -7.59
C ASP A 40 16.42 -29.29 -7.93
N GLU A 41 16.00 -29.02 -9.17
CA GLU A 41 14.60 -29.05 -9.63
C GLU A 41 13.66 -28.25 -8.70
N GLU A 42 14.17 -27.13 -8.20
CA GLU A 42 13.48 -26.26 -7.26
C GLU A 42 12.89 -25.04 -7.99
N THR A 43 11.65 -24.69 -7.64
CA THR A 43 11.03 -23.44 -8.10
C THR A 43 10.66 -22.61 -6.88
N GLU A 44 11.19 -21.40 -6.81
CA GLU A 44 10.86 -20.42 -5.79
C GLU A 44 9.99 -19.31 -6.39
N LEU A 45 8.82 -19.08 -5.79
CA LEU A 45 7.94 -17.96 -6.13
C LEU A 45 7.89 -17.02 -4.95
N ALA A 46 8.29 -15.76 -5.13
CA ALA A 46 8.18 -14.73 -4.11
C ALA A 46 7.25 -13.61 -4.55
N LEU A 47 6.36 -13.22 -3.64
CA LEU A 47 5.41 -12.12 -3.77
C LEU A 47 5.63 -11.17 -2.60
N GLU A 48 5.97 -9.93 -2.88
CA GLU A 48 6.10 -8.87 -1.88
C GLU A 48 5.16 -7.71 -2.22
N ALA A 49 4.38 -7.27 -1.24
CA ALA A 49 3.47 -6.15 -1.34
C ALA A 49 3.79 -5.14 -0.24
N ILE A 50 4.03 -3.88 -0.60
CA ILE A 50 4.27 -2.78 0.33
C ILE A 50 3.26 -1.68 0.05
N ALA A 51 2.61 -1.17 1.09
CA ALA A 51 1.61 -0.11 0.96
C ALA A 51 1.82 0.95 2.03
N GLY A 52 1.80 2.22 1.60
CA GLY A 52 1.67 3.35 2.52
C GLY A 52 0.26 3.40 3.11
N LEU A 53 0.11 3.10 4.40
CA LEU A 53 -1.19 3.02 5.07
C LEU A 53 -1.66 4.39 5.55
N TRP A 54 -0.73 5.17 6.11
CA TRP A 54 -1.02 6.49 6.65
C TRP A 54 0.22 7.38 6.67
N SER A 55 0.00 8.68 6.49
CA SER A 55 1.00 9.71 6.72
C SER A 55 0.37 10.90 7.44
N SER A 56 1.14 11.50 8.35
CA SER A 56 0.78 12.77 8.99
C SER A 56 0.70 13.90 7.97
N ALA A 57 -0.10 14.93 8.26
CA ALA A 57 -0.28 16.09 7.39
C ALA A 57 1.04 16.86 7.14
N ASP A 58 1.93 16.86 8.13
CA ASP A 58 3.28 17.42 8.06
C ASP A 58 4.31 16.45 7.48
N SER A 59 3.89 15.26 7.04
CA SER A 59 4.73 14.17 6.54
C SER A 59 5.82 13.66 7.50
N ARG A 60 5.79 14.04 8.79
CA ARG A 60 6.79 13.64 9.78
C ARG A 60 6.60 12.24 10.33
N THR A 61 5.37 11.76 10.35
CA THR A 61 5.08 10.38 10.75
C THR A 61 4.47 9.62 9.60
N LYS A 62 4.97 8.42 9.33
CA LYS A 62 4.46 7.52 8.29
C LYS A 62 4.30 6.12 8.84
N ILE A 63 3.26 5.43 8.37
CA ILE A 63 2.98 4.03 8.68
C ILE A 63 2.87 3.29 7.36
N ASP A 64 3.79 2.34 7.16
CA ASP A 64 3.84 1.47 5.99
C ASP A 64 3.52 0.03 6.43
N GLY A 65 2.76 -0.68 5.61
CA GLY A 65 2.48 -2.11 5.78
C GLY A 65 3.16 -2.90 4.69
N SER A 66 3.71 -4.06 5.04
CA SER A 66 4.33 -4.99 4.09
C SER A 66 3.80 -6.40 4.30
N ALA A 67 3.64 -7.15 3.21
CA ALA A 67 3.35 -8.57 3.22
C ALA A 67 4.26 -9.25 2.20
N SER A 68 4.87 -10.37 2.58
CA SER A 68 5.71 -11.19 1.72
C SER A 68 5.25 -12.63 1.80
N LEU A 69 5.20 -13.32 0.67
CA LEU A 69 4.93 -14.74 0.56
C LEU A 69 6.02 -15.36 -0.29
N VAL A 70 6.74 -16.34 0.25
CA VAL A 70 7.69 -17.17 -0.50
C VAL A 70 7.14 -18.59 -0.55
N HIS A 71 7.02 -19.13 -1.75
CA HIS A 71 6.57 -20.48 -2.00
C HIS A 71 7.69 -21.27 -2.68
N ARG A 72 8.11 -22.37 -2.05
CA ARG A 72 9.11 -23.29 -2.60
C ARG A 72 8.47 -24.60 -3.01
N THR A 73 8.70 -25.01 -4.25
CA THR A 73 8.27 -26.32 -4.75
C THR A 73 9.48 -27.12 -5.21
N HIS A 74 9.64 -28.33 -4.67
CA HIS A 74 10.68 -29.27 -5.10
C HIS A 74 10.06 -30.30 -6.05
N GLY A 75 10.70 -30.58 -7.19
CA GLY A 75 10.21 -31.53 -8.19
C GLY A 75 10.06 -32.98 -7.69
N THR A 76 10.82 -33.37 -6.67
CA THR A 76 10.97 -34.78 -6.24
C THR A 76 10.46 -35.10 -4.82
N GLN A 77 10.15 -34.09 -4.00
CA GLN A 77 9.61 -34.27 -2.65
C GLN A 77 8.26 -33.56 -2.50
N SER A 78 7.25 -34.33 -2.10
CA SER A 78 5.86 -33.90 -1.86
C SER A 78 5.70 -32.99 -0.62
N GLY A 79 6.57 -32.00 -0.46
CA GLY A 79 6.49 -30.98 0.58
C GLY A 79 6.62 -29.61 -0.05
N SER A 80 5.52 -28.88 -0.14
CA SER A 80 5.58 -27.46 -0.46
C SER A 80 5.83 -26.66 0.80
N GLU A 81 6.84 -25.80 0.77
CA GLU A 81 7.13 -24.89 1.88
C GLU A 81 6.54 -23.52 1.54
N GLN A 82 5.78 -22.95 2.48
CA GLN A 82 5.21 -21.62 2.35
C GLN A 82 5.64 -20.78 3.54
N ASP A 83 6.37 -19.70 3.27
CA ASP A 83 6.76 -18.71 4.27
C ASP A 83 5.97 -17.42 4.02
N PHE A 84 5.05 -17.11 4.93
CA PHE A 84 4.27 -15.88 4.90
C PHE A 84 4.74 -14.94 6.01
N ARG A 85 5.08 -13.72 5.62
CA ARG A 85 5.59 -12.69 6.52
C ARG A 85 4.78 -11.42 6.37
N MET A 86 4.44 -10.80 7.50
CA MET A 86 3.81 -9.49 7.54
C MET A 86 4.65 -8.55 8.38
N GLY A 87 4.72 -7.29 7.96
CA GLY A 87 5.46 -6.25 8.63
C GLY A 87 4.66 -4.96 8.70
N VAL A 88 4.90 -4.19 9.76
CA VAL A 88 4.45 -2.81 9.87
C VAL A 88 5.68 -1.98 10.23
N ARG A 89 5.93 -0.93 9.45
CA ARG A 89 7.00 0.03 9.70
C ARG A 89 6.39 1.36 10.09
N ILE A 90 6.87 1.91 11.20
CA ILE A 90 6.50 3.25 11.66
C ILE A 90 7.75 4.10 11.64
N THR A 91 7.71 5.21 10.89
CA THR A 91 8.83 6.13 10.72
C THR A 91 8.47 7.47 11.32
N PHE A 92 9.40 8.06 12.09
CA PHE A 92 9.30 9.38 12.69
C PHE A 92 10.48 10.24 12.22
N ASP A 93 10.21 11.27 11.43
CA ASP A 93 11.16 12.32 11.07
C ASP A 93 11.07 13.48 12.07
N LYS A 94 12.22 14.00 12.48
CA LYS A 94 12.38 15.09 13.46
C LYS A 94 12.08 16.47 12.88
#